data_AF-A0A7S1VN72-F1
#
_entry.id   AF-A0A7S1VN72-F1
#
_cell.length_a   1.000
_cell.length_b   1.000
_cell.length_c   1.000
_cell.angle_alpha   90.00
_cell.angle_beta   90.00
_cell.angle_gamma   90.00
#
_symmetry.space_group_name_H-M   'P 1'
#
loop_
_entity.id
_entity.type
_entity.pdbx_description
1 polymer ?
#
loop_
_entity_poly.entity_id
_entity_poly.type
_entity_poly.pdbx_seq_one_letter_code
_entity_poly.pdbx_strand_id
1 'polypeptide(L)'
;VFETVLGMLPTGDEREQMHLRIGEHLLARYGRDDDVVTTMLVTEQLNIGSPSMSREQKLFLAERNLLTAKLARVKAAFGQASHFVRKGIALLPRDVMWEKYYDLVLELHTVGASVVQVGGNPSDLADAVILNARCVDH
;
A
#
# COMPACT_ATOMS: atom_id res chain seq x y z
N VAL A 1 -25.88 20.32 15.90
CA VAL A 1 -25.76 18.90 16.29
C VAL A 1 -24.88 18.11 15.32
N PHE A 2 -24.98 18.30 13.99
CA PHE A 2 -24.06 17.65 13.04
C PHE A 2 -22.62 18.18 13.10
N GLU A 3 -22.43 19.48 13.32
CA GLU A 3 -21.08 20.07 13.46
C GLU A 3 -20.37 19.70 14.77
N THR A 4 -21.11 19.38 15.83
CA THR A 4 -20.52 18.99 17.11
C THR A 4 -19.96 17.56 17.12
N VAL A 5 -20.49 16.66 16.27
CA VAL A 5 -19.98 15.27 16.18
C VAL A 5 -18.68 15.21 15.39
N LEU A 6 -18.51 16.05 14.36
CA LEU A 6 -17.26 16.14 13.59
C LEU A 6 -16.07 16.58 14.45
N GLY A 7 -16.29 17.44 15.45
CA GLY A 7 -15.27 17.85 16.42
C GLY A 7 -14.94 16.81 17.50
N MET A 8 -15.67 15.68 17.57
CA MET A 8 -15.44 14.59 18.52
C MET A 8 -14.73 13.39 17.91
N LEU A 9 -14.56 13.38 16.58
CA LEU A 9 -13.74 12.36 15.93
C LEU A 9 -12.27 12.71 16.16
N PRO A 10 -11.43 11.74 16.57
CA PRO A 10 -9.99 11.95 16.63
C PRO A 10 -9.50 12.56 15.31
N THR A 11 -8.66 13.57 15.40
CA THR A 11 -8.03 14.23 14.24
C THR A 11 -6.52 14.19 14.40
N GLY A 12 -5.79 14.34 13.29
CA GLY A 12 -4.32 14.25 13.29
C GLY A 12 -3.82 12.94 13.90
N ASP A 13 -2.77 13.03 14.72
CA ASP A 13 -2.05 11.90 15.30
C ASP A 13 -2.93 10.92 16.08
N GLU A 14 -3.98 11.41 16.77
CA GLU A 14 -4.88 10.55 17.54
C GLU A 14 -5.68 9.60 16.62
N ARG A 15 -6.08 10.12 15.45
CA ARG A 15 -6.75 9.33 14.42
C ARG A 15 -5.82 8.26 13.87
N GLU A 16 -4.59 8.64 13.54
CA GLU A 16 -3.58 7.74 12.99
C GLU A 16 -3.27 6.61 13.97
N GLN A 17 -3.04 6.93 15.24
CA GLN A 17 -2.81 5.94 16.29
C GLN A 17 -4.01 5.02 16.49
N MET A 18 -5.24 5.55 16.44
CA MET A 18 -6.45 4.74 16.53
C MET A 18 -6.54 3.74 15.38
N HIS A 19 -6.37 4.20 14.13
CA HIS A 19 -6.38 3.31 12.96
C HIS A 19 -5.24 2.29 12.99
N LEU A 20 -4.06 2.68 13.48
CA LEU A 20 -2.93 1.76 13.67
C LEU A 20 -3.31 0.62 14.63
N ARG A 21 -3.84 0.95 15.82
CA ARG A 21 -4.26 -0.06 16.81
C ARG A 21 -5.35 -0.98 16.28
N ILE A 22 -6.33 -0.43 15.55
CA ILE A 22 -7.38 -1.23 14.90
C ILE A 22 -6.77 -2.17 13.87
N GLY A 23 -5.90 -1.65 13.00
CA GLY A 23 -5.22 -2.42 11.97
C GLY A 23 -4.36 -3.55 12.55
N GLU A 24 -3.59 -3.29 13.60
CA GLU A 24 -2.78 -4.29 14.30
C GLU A 24 -3.64 -5.38 14.95
N HIS A 25 -4.76 -5.00 15.59
CA HIS A 25 -5.68 -5.96 16.17
C HIS A 25 -6.35 -6.85 15.10
N LEU A 26 -6.81 -6.26 14.01
CA LEU A 26 -7.39 -7.00 12.88
C LEU A 26 -6.34 -7.91 12.22
N LEU A 27 -5.10 -7.44 12.08
CA LEU A 27 -4.00 -8.22 11.53
C LEU A 27 -3.69 -9.44 12.41
N ALA A 28 -3.65 -9.28 13.73
CA ALA A 28 -3.39 -10.39 14.66
C ALA A 28 -4.48 -11.47 14.56
N ARG A 29 -5.73 -11.07 14.31
CA ARG A 29 -6.88 -11.99 14.26
C ARG A 29 -7.13 -12.61 12.88
N TYR A 30 -6.95 -11.83 11.81
CA TYR A 30 -7.35 -12.17 10.44
C TYR A 30 -6.21 -12.05 9.44
N GLY A 31 -4.96 -11.87 9.88
CA GLY A 31 -3.83 -11.62 8.98
C GLY A 31 -3.49 -12.75 8.01
N ARG A 32 -4.02 -13.96 8.26
CA ARG A 32 -3.90 -15.16 7.42
C ARG A 32 -5.18 -15.49 6.65
N ASP A 33 -6.18 -14.62 6.69
CA ASP A 33 -7.41 -14.80 5.93
C ASP A 33 -7.14 -14.46 4.46
N ASP A 34 -7.61 -15.31 3.55
CA ASP A 34 -7.49 -15.12 2.10
C ASP A 34 -8.68 -14.32 1.55
N ASP A 35 -9.66 -13.96 2.38
CA ASP A 35 -10.75 -13.08 2.00
C ASP A 35 -10.22 -11.68 1.63
N VAL A 36 -10.59 -11.25 0.41
CA VAL A 36 -10.10 -10.01 -0.17
C VAL A 36 -10.66 -8.80 0.56
N VAL A 37 -11.92 -8.85 1.01
CA VAL A 37 -12.54 -7.72 1.73
C VAL A 37 -11.86 -7.51 3.07
N THR A 38 -11.63 -8.58 3.83
CA THR A 38 -10.92 -8.56 5.11
C THR A 38 -9.48 -8.08 4.94
N THR A 39 -8.77 -8.60 3.94
CA THR A 39 -7.39 -8.18 3.64
C THR A 39 -7.30 -6.69 3.27
N MET A 40 -8.22 -6.19 2.45
CA MET A 40 -8.31 -4.76 2.12
C MET A 40 -8.61 -3.92 3.36
N LEU A 41 -9.56 -4.34 4.20
CA LEU A 41 -9.91 -3.63 5.43
C LEU A 41 -8.71 -3.49 6.36
N VAL A 42 -8.02 -4.59 6.67
CA VAL A 42 -6.83 -4.56 7.53
C VAL A 42 -5.76 -3.63 6.96
N THR A 43 -5.48 -3.75 5.66
CA THR A 43 -4.46 -2.96 4.98
C THR A 43 -4.80 -1.47 4.98
N GLU A 44 -6.07 -1.12 4.78
CA GLU A 44 -6.51 0.28 4.79
C GLU A 44 -6.39 0.92 6.18
N GLN A 45 -6.73 0.19 7.25
CA GLN A 45 -6.54 0.67 8.62
C GLN A 45 -5.06 0.97 8.90
N LEU A 46 -4.17 0.04 8.54
CA LEU A 46 -2.73 0.23 8.69
C LEU A 46 -2.19 1.37 7.81
N ASN A 47 -2.71 1.55 6.60
CA ASN A 47 -2.36 2.68 5.72
C ASN A 47 -2.71 4.02 6.34
N ILE A 48 -3.87 4.15 7.00
CA ILE A 48 -4.26 5.38 7.68
C ILE A 48 -3.36 5.63 8.89
N GLY A 49 -2.98 4.58 9.65
CA GLY A 49 -2.07 4.69 10.79
C GLY A 49 -0.58 4.78 10.44
N SER A 50 -0.23 4.67 9.16
CA SER A 50 1.16 4.58 8.71
C SER A 50 2.07 5.78 9.05
N PRO A 51 1.61 7.03 9.21
CA PRO A 51 2.53 8.12 9.54
C PRO A 51 3.21 7.92 10.89
N SER A 52 2.54 7.27 11.85
CA SER A 52 3.06 6.91 13.17
C SER A 52 3.95 5.65 13.20
N MET A 53 4.15 4.96 12.06
CA MET A 53 4.94 3.73 11.99
C MET A 53 6.45 3.97 11.84
N SER A 54 7.25 3.04 12.39
CA SER A 54 8.69 2.94 12.10
C SER A 54 8.96 2.60 10.64
N ARG A 55 10.22 2.73 10.20
CA ARG A 55 10.61 2.38 8.83
C ARG A 55 10.38 0.89 8.54
N GLU A 56 10.69 0.02 9.49
CA GLU A 56 10.54 -1.43 9.36
C GLU A 56 9.06 -1.82 9.28
N GLN A 57 8.19 -1.16 10.06
CA GLN A 57 6.74 -1.33 9.96
C GLN A 57 6.19 -0.84 8.61
N LYS A 58 6.70 0.28 8.09
CA LYS A 58 6.32 0.79 6.76
C LYS A 58 6.74 -0.15 5.62
N LEU A 59 7.90 -0.79 5.73
CA LEU A 59 8.33 -1.82 4.78
C LEU A 59 7.37 -3.02 4.78
N PHE A 60 7.06 -3.56 5.97
CA PHE A 60 6.05 -4.62 6.10
C PHE A 60 4.70 -4.20 5.51
N LEU A 61 4.26 -2.97 5.76
CA LEU A 61 3.02 -2.45 5.20
C LEU A 61 3.11 -2.29 3.67
N ALA A 62 4.26 -1.96 3.09
CA ALA A 62 4.45 -1.91 1.65
C ALA A 62 4.28 -3.30 1.00
N GLU A 63 4.86 -4.35 1.60
CA GLU A 63 4.67 -5.75 1.18
C GLU A 63 3.20 -6.16 1.29
N ARG A 64 2.53 -5.77 2.37
CA ARG A 64 1.11 -6.04 2.55
C ARG A 64 0.24 -5.32 1.53
N ASN A 65 0.56 -4.06 1.19
CA ASN A 65 -0.10 -3.33 0.12
C ASN A 65 0.03 -4.03 -1.23
N LEU A 66 1.20 -4.60 -1.54
CA LEU A 66 1.41 -5.39 -2.74
C LEU A 66 0.53 -6.65 -2.77
N LEU A 67 0.48 -7.40 -1.66
CA LEU A 67 -0.40 -8.56 -1.53
C LEU A 67 -1.87 -8.18 -1.77
N THR A 68 -2.34 -7.14 -1.09
CA THR A 68 -3.71 -6.63 -1.21
C THR A 68 -4.04 -6.16 -2.63
N ALA A 69 -3.10 -5.49 -3.29
CA ALA A 69 -3.26 -5.07 -4.68
C ALA A 69 -3.40 -6.26 -5.64
N LYS A 70 -2.59 -7.31 -5.49
CA LYS A 70 -2.68 -8.53 -6.31
C LYS A 70 -4.04 -9.22 -6.12
N LEU A 71 -4.50 -9.34 -4.88
CA LEU A 71 -5.81 -9.92 -4.56
C LEU A 71 -6.96 -9.10 -5.15
N ALA A 72 -6.94 -7.79 -4.99
CA ALA A 72 -7.92 -6.88 -5.59
C ALA A 72 -7.94 -7.00 -7.12
N ARG A 73 -6.76 -7.09 -7.76
CA ARG A 73 -6.64 -7.30 -9.20
C ARG A 73 -7.28 -8.61 -9.65
N VAL A 74 -7.05 -9.72 -8.93
CA VAL A 74 -7.68 -11.02 -9.23
C VAL A 74 -9.21 -10.94 -9.17
N LYS A 75 -9.77 -10.08 -8.31
CA LYS A 75 -11.22 -9.81 -8.22
C LYS A 75 -11.71 -8.73 -9.19
N ALA A 76 -10.89 -8.31 -10.16
CA ALA A 76 -11.17 -7.22 -11.09
C ALA A 76 -11.48 -5.86 -10.43
N ALA A 77 -11.06 -5.66 -9.18
CA ALA A 77 -11.20 -4.42 -8.43
C ALA A 77 -10.03 -3.46 -8.73
N PHE A 78 -9.85 -3.09 -9.99
CA PHE A 78 -8.67 -2.36 -10.48
C PHE A 78 -8.44 -1.02 -9.77
N GLY A 79 -9.51 -0.28 -9.44
CA GLY A 79 -9.40 0.97 -8.69
C GLY A 79 -8.79 0.78 -7.30
N GLN A 80 -9.20 -0.27 -6.57
CA GLN A 80 -8.62 -0.62 -5.27
C GLN A 80 -7.18 -1.14 -5.44
N ALA A 81 -6.93 -2.00 -6.43
CA ALA A 81 -5.59 -2.49 -6.70
C ALA A 81 -4.60 -1.33 -6.95
N SER A 82 -5.00 -0.36 -7.78
CA SER A 82 -4.22 0.84 -8.07
C SER A 82 -3.98 1.70 -6.81
N HIS A 83 -4.98 1.85 -5.95
CA HIS A 83 -4.84 2.54 -4.66
C HIS A 83 -3.79 1.89 -3.76
N PHE A 84 -3.86 0.58 -3.55
CA PHE A 84 -2.92 -0.14 -2.69
C PHE A 84 -1.50 -0.14 -3.27
N VAL A 85 -1.32 -0.26 -4.60
CA VAL A 85 0.02 -0.10 -5.21
C VAL A 85 0.61 1.27 -4.89
N ARG A 86 -0.15 2.36 -5.10
CA ARG A 86 0.36 3.72 -4.82
C ARG A 86 0.73 3.91 -3.36
N LYS A 87 -0.08 3.37 -2.43
CA LYS A 87 0.21 3.38 -0.99
C LYS A 87 1.49 2.61 -0.68
N GLY A 88 1.66 1.42 -1.25
CA GLY A 88 2.88 0.61 -1.09
C GLY A 88 4.14 1.34 -1.55
N ILE A 89 4.13 1.93 -2.75
CA ILE A 89 5.27 2.69 -3.28
C ILE A 89 5.60 3.90 -2.39
N ALA A 90 4.57 4.62 -1.90
CA ALA A 90 4.76 5.81 -1.07
C ALA A 90 5.38 5.53 0.31
N LEU A 91 5.33 4.28 0.80
CA LEU A 91 5.91 3.87 2.08
C LEU A 91 7.41 3.58 2.01
N LEU A 92 7.95 3.39 0.79
CA LEU A 92 9.36 3.03 0.58
C LEU A 92 10.26 4.28 0.52
N PRO A 93 11.51 4.18 1.02
CA PRO A 93 12.46 5.29 0.99
C PRO A 93 12.93 5.55 -0.45
N ARG A 94 12.45 6.64 -1.06
CA ARG A 94 12.62 6.93 -2.50
C ARG A 94 14.06 6.93 -2.99
N ASP A 95 15.00 7.31 -2.12
CA ASP A 95 16.43 7.43 -2.39
C ASP A 95 17.12 6.07 -2.54
N VAL A 96 16.66 5.03 -1.81
CA VAL A 96 17.34 3.72 -1.75
C VAL A 96 16.44 2.54 -2.09
N MET A 97 15.16 2.77 -2.44
CA MET A 97 14.18 1.69 -2.60
C MET A 97 14.58 0.67 -3.68
N TRP A 98 15.09 1.13 -4.83
CA TRP A 98 15.54 0.24 -5.92
C TRP A 98 16.84 -0.51 -5.59
N GLU A 99 17.71 0.07 -4.78
CA GLU A 99 18.95 -0.58 -4.34
C GLU A 99 18.65 -1.68 -3.32
N LYS A 100 17.89 -1.34 -2.26
CA LYS A 100 17.68 -2.19 -1.09
C LYS A 100 16.47 -3.11 -1.16
N TYR A 101 15.42 -2.73 -1.87
CA TYR A 101 14.13 -3.43 -1.91
C TYR A 101 13.70 -3.72 -3.35
N TYR A 102 14.65 -4.03 -4.22
CA TYR A 102 14.47 -4.14 -5.67
C TYR A 102 13.25 -4.97 -6.06
N ASP A 103 13.14 -6.20 -5.55
CA ASP A 103 12.07 -7.12 -5.94
C ASP A 103 10.68 -6.59 -5.56
N LEU A 104 10.56 -6.02 -4.35
CA LEU A 104 9.31 -5.39 -3.89
C LEU A 104 8.93 -4.19 -4.76
N VAL A 105 9.91 -3.32 -5.06
CA VAL A 105 9.68 -2.12 -5.88
C VAL A 105 9.30 -2.51 -7.31
N LEU A 106 10.04 -3.44 -7.91
CA LEU A 106 9.78 -3.97 -9.25
C LEU A 106 8.37 -4.54 -9.34
N GLU A 107 7.98 -5.34 -8.36
CA GLU A 107 6.67 -6.00 -8.38
C GLU A 107 5.52 -5.01 -8.14
N LEU A 108 5.70 -4.02 -7.25
CA LEU A 108 4.75 -2.92 -7.09
C LEU A 108 4.54 -2.15 -8.40
N HIS A 109 5.61 -1.81 -9.12
CA HIS A 109 5.50 -1.09 -10.39
C HIS A 109 4.87 -1.97 -11.49
N THR A 110 5.21 -3.25 -11.55
CA THR A 110 4.65 -4.21 -12.51
C THR A 110 3.16 -4.42 -12.29
N VAL A 111 2.73 -4.64 -11.04
CA VAL A 111 1.31 -4.72 -10.71
C VAL A 111 0.63 -3.38 -11.02
N GLY A 112 1.24 -2.26 -10.66
CA GLY A 112 0.75 -0.91 -10.94
C GLY A 112 0.44 -0.67 -12.41
N ALA A 113 1.39 -0.98 -13.30
CA ALA A 113 1.21 -0.84 -14.75
C ALA A 113 0.03 -1.68 -15.28
N SER A 114 -0.21 -2.86 -14.69
CA SER A 114 -1.33 -3.73 -15.08
C SER A 114 -2.71 -3.30 -14.58
N VAL A 115 -2.78 -2.39 -13.60
CA VAL A 115 -4.03 -1.94 -12.97
C VAL A 115 -4.31 -0.46 -13.14
N VAL A 116 -3.51 0.24 -13.95
CA VAL A 116 -3.78 1.62 -14.34
C VAL A 116 -5.14 1.68 -15.04
N GLN A 117 -6.04 2.48 -14.47
CA GLN A 117 -7.33 2.78 -15.10
C GLN A 117 -7.11 3.56 -16.40
N VAL A 118 -8.04 3.40 -17.34
CA VAL A 118 -8.07 4.21 -18.58
C VAL A 118 -8.03 5.70 -18.20
N GLY A 119 -6.97 6.39 -18.59
CA GLY A 119 -6.71 7.81 -18.27
C GLY A 119 -5.61 8.06 -17.23
N GLY A 120 -5.14 7.03 -16.51
CA GLY A 120 -3.86 7.10 -15.78
C GLY A 120 -2.69 6.92 -16.76
N ASN A 121 -1.50 7.44 -16.42
CA ASN A 121 -0.31 7.28 -17.24
C ASN A 121 0.48 6.02 -16.81
N PRO A 122 0.37 4.88 -17.51
CA PRO A 122 1.16 3.69 -17.20
C PRO A 122 2.64 3.86 -17.58
N SER A 123 2.98 4.85 -18.42
CA SER A 123 4.35 5.10 -18.87
C SER A 123 5.24 5.38 -17.68
N ASP A 124 4.84 6.25 -16.75
CA ASP A 124 5.71 6.64 -15.63
C ASP A 124 6.15 5.44 -14.75
N LEU A 125 5.28 4.45 -14.57
CA LEU A 125 5.60 3.23 -13.82
C LEU A 125 6.48 2.28 -14.63
N ALA A 126 6.24 2.16 -15.94
CA ALA A 126 7.05 1.34 -16.84
C ALA A 126 8.45 1.94 -17.05
N ASP A 127 8.53 3.25 -17.21
CA ASP A 127 9.76 4.02 -17.38
C ASP A 127 10.64 3.90 -16.13
N ALA A 128 10.04 3.91 -14.94
CA ALA A 128 10.76 3.66 -13.69
C ALA A 128 11.38 2.25 -13.65
N VAL A 129 10.67 1.23 -14.16
CA VAL A 129 11.20 -0.14 -14.28
C VAL A 129 12.35 -0.20 -15.28
N ILE A 130 12.22 0.42 -16.45
CA ILE A 130 13.26 0.44 -17.48
C ILE A 130 14.51 1.16 -16.98
N LEU A 131 14.36 2.32 -16.35
CA LEU A 131 15.47 3.12 -15.81
C LEU A 131 16.27 2.38 -14.74
N ASN A 132 15.61 1.54 -13.95
CA ASN A 132 16.21 0.82 -12.83
C ASN A 132 16.42 -0.68 -13.12
N ALA A 133 16.26 -1.11 -14.38
CA ALA A 133 16.50 -2.50 -14.76
C ALA A 133 17.94 -2.88 -14.44
N ARG A 134 18.16 -3.91 -13.60
CA ARG A 134 19.50 -4.45 -13.39
C ARG A 134 19.91 -5.16 -14.66
N CYS A 135 20.96 -4.66 -15.33
CA CYS A 135 21.58 -5.38 -16.43
C CYS A 135 22.04 -6.73 -15.90
N VAL A 136 21.70 -7.83 -16.59
CA VAL A 136 22.35 -9.11 -16.33
C VAL A 136 23.74 -8.96 -16.93
N ASP A 137 24.74 -8.67 -16.10
CA ASP A 137 26.13 -8.78 -16.52
C ASP A 137 26.37 -10.26 -16.90
N HIS A 138 26.60 -10.51 -18.18
CA HIS A 138 26.93 -11.81 -18.75
C HIS A 138 28.36 -12.22 -18.42
#